data_AF-A0A177I873-F1
#
_entry.id   AF-A0A177I873-F1
#
_cell.length_a   1.000
_cell.length_b   1.000
_cell.length_c   1.000
_cell.angle_alpha   90.00
_cell.angle_beta   90.00
_cell.angle_gamma   90.00
#
_symmetry.space_group_name_H-M   'P 1'
#
loop_
_entity.id
_entity.type
_entity.pdbx_description
1 polymer ?
#
loop_
_entity_poly.entity_id
_entity_poly.type
_entity_poly.pdbx_seq_one_letter_code
_entity_poly.pdbx_strand_id
1 'polypeptide(L)'
;MALPKNLNKLKTFSSWPANYRFAYAMDIVGIFVCLGFFLFGNQPAEGRVLLGLGFIVCLALGYLMPGWALNDEEEKAKRAWRK
;
A
#
# COMPACT_ATOMS: atom_id res chain seq x y z
N MET A 1 -10.87 20.55 -4.04
CA MET A 1 -10.43 19.45 -4.94
C MET A 1 -11.13 18.17 -4.51
N ALA A 2 -11.88 17.53 -5.42
CA ALA A 2 -12.46 16.22 -5.14
C ALA A 2 -11.34 15.18 -5.08
N LEU A 3 -11.28 14.38 -4.01
CA LEU A 3 -10.35 13.26 -3.91
C LEU A 3 -10.60 12.30 -5.10
N PRO A 4 -9.56 11.80 -5.80
CA PRO A 4 -9.75 10.81 -6.86
C PRO A 4 -10.56 9.62 -6.33
N LYS A 5 -11.47 9.08 -7.16
CA LYS A 5 -12.45 8.04 -6.77
C LYS A 5 -11.82 6.86 -6.01
N ASN A 6 -10.58 6.52 -6.31
CA ASN A 6 -9.83 5.45 -5.63
C ASN A 6 -9.56 5.77 -4.15
N LEU A 7 -9.23 7.02 -3.81
CA LEU A 7 -8.95 7.44 -2.43
C LEU A 7 -10.23 7.59 -1.59
N ASN A 8 -11.42 7.63 -2.20
CA ASN A 8 -12.67 7.61 -1.42
C ASN A 8 -12.85 6.28 -0.66
N LYS A 9 -12.28 5.17 -1.15
CA LYS A 9 -12.29 3.88 -0.43
C LYS A 9 -11.38 3.86 0.81
N LEU A 10 -10.49 4.84 0.99
CA LEU A 10 -9.74 4.99 2.25
C LEU A 10 -10.64 5.45 3.40
N LYS A 11 -11.76 6.14 3.11
CA LYS A 11 -12.74 6.48 4.15
C LYS A 11 -13.36 5.25 4.79
N THR A 12 -13.40 4.15 4.05
CA THR A 12 -13.87 2.84 4.51
C THR A 12 -12.72 1.87 4.74
N PHE A 13 -11.51 2.34 5.07
CA PHE A 13 -10.36 1.47 5.36
C PHE A 13 -10.67 0.41 6.44
N SER A 14 -11.51 0.75 7.42
CA SER A 14 -11.98 -0.20 8.45
C SER A 14 -12.81 -1.36 7.90
N SER A 15 -13.41 -1.23 6.72
CA SER A 15 -14.22 -2.28 6.07
C SER A 15 -13.41 -3.12 5.08
N TRP A 16 -12.10 -2.87 4.96
CA TRP A 16 -11.23 -3.69 4.13
C TRP A 16 -10.92 -5.00 4.85
N PRO A 17 -10.61 -6.08 4.11
CA PRO A 17 -10.11 -7.29 4.72
C PRO A 17 -8.82 -7.07 5.50
N ALA A 18 -8.65 -7.83 6.58
CA ALA A 18 -7.49 -7.71 7.47
C ALA A 18 -6.16 -7.82 6.71
N ASN A 19 -6.08 -8.71 5.71
CA ASN A 19 -4.90 -8.88 4.87
C ASN A 19 -4.58 -7.63 4.04
N TYR A 20 -5.61 -7.00 3.46
CA TYR A 20 -5.44 -5.76 2.69
C TYR A 20 -5.05 -4.58 3.57
N ARG A 21 -5.63 -4.47 4.78
CA ARG A 21 -5.23 -3.46 5.77
C ARG A 21 -3.78 -3.62 6.20
N PHE A 22 -3.37 -4.86 6.48
CA PHE A 22 -2.00 -5.16 6.87
C PHE A 22 -1.01 -4.84 5.74
N ALA A 23 -1.32 -5.25 4.51
CA ALA A 23 -0.48 -4.96 3.35
C ALA A 23 -0.37 -3.44 3.09
N TYR A 24 -1.47 -2.70 3.23
CA TYR A 24 -1.47 -1.24 3.11
C TYR A 24 -0.64 -0.55 4.20
N ALA A 25 -0.74 -1.01 5.44
CA ALA A 25 0.09 -0.51 6.54
C ALA A 25 1.58 -0.81 6.31
N MET A 26 1.89 -2.01 5.80
CA MET A 26 3.27 -2.39 5.49
C MET A 26 3.87 -1.57 4.35
N ASP A 27 3.05 -1.22 3.37
CA ASP A 27 3.46 -0.34 2.27
C ASP A 27 3.81 1.07 2.78
N ILE A 28 2.99 1.63 3.69
CA ILE A 28 3.30 2.89 4.38
C ILE A 28 4.62 2.80 5.15
N VAL A 29 4.86 1.69 5.88
CA VAL A 29 6.14 1.47 6.56
C VAL A 29 7.30 1.41 5.55
N GLY A 30 7.10 0.75 4.40
CA GLY A 30 8.07 0.71 3.31
C GLY A 30 8.46 2.08 2.78
N ILE A 31 7.49 3.00 2.64
CA ILE A 31 7.72 4.41 2.26
C ILE A 31 8.66 5.07 3.27
N PHE A 32 8.39 4.93 4.57
CA PHE A 32 9.21 5.52 5.63
C PHE A 32 10.61 4.91 5.70
N VAL A 33 10.75 3.60 5.50
CA VAL A 33 12.06 2.93 5.47
C VAL A 33 12.87 3.43 4.28
N CYS A 34 12.28 3.48 3.08
CA CYS A 34 12.98 3.98 1.90
C CYS A 34 13.41 5.45 2.07
N LEU A 35 12.53 6.31 2.59
CA LEU A 35 12.86 7.71 2.92
C LEU A 35 13.97 7.82 3.96
N GLY A 36 13.90 7.02 5.02
CA GLY A 36 14.89 7.02 6.10
C GLY A 36 16.29 6.64 5.58
N PHE A 37 16.38 5.56 4.80
CA PHE A 37 17.65 5.16 4.20
C PHE A 37 18.12 6.13 3.10
N PHE A 38 17.22 6.77 2.37
CA PHE A 38 17.59 7.76 1.37
C PHE A 38 18.19 9.03 1.99
N LEU A 39 17.64 9.50 3.12
CA LEU A 39 18.08 10.73 3.79
C LEU A 39 19.27 10.51 4.74
N PHE A 40 19.33 9.36 5.42
CA PHE A 40 20.32 9.10 6.48
C PHE A 40 21.28 7.95 6.15
N GLY A 41 21.04 7.19 5.08
CA GLY A 41 21.84 6.04 4.71
C GLY A 41 23.08 6.42 3.89
N ASN A 42 24.24 5.90 4.30
CA ASN A 42 25.46 6.00 3.50
C ASN A 42 25.56 4.82 2.51
N GLN A 43 24.80 4.90 1.41
CA GLN A 43 24.78 3.87 0.38
C GLN A 43 25.46 4.30 -0.92
N PRO A 44 26.11 3.36 -1.64
CA PRO A 44 26.63 3.59 -2.99
C PRO A 44 25.50 3.93 -3.97
N ALA A 45 25.84 4.48 -5.15
CA ALA A 45 24.88 4.95 -6.14
C ALA A 45 23.82 3.90 -6.50
N GLU A 46 24.22 2.64 -6.67
CA GLU A 46 23.33 1.52 -6.97
C GLU A 46 22.29 1.30 -5.87
N GLY A 47 22.68 1.38 -4.60
CA GLY A 47 21.77 1.26 -3.45
C GLY A 47 20.75 2.40 -3.40
N ARG A 48 21.18 3.63 -3.72
CA ARG A 48 20.28 4.79 -3.79
C ARG A 48 19.23 4.65 -4.91
N VAL A 49 19.62 4.11 -6.06
CA VAL A 49 18.68 3.83 -7.16
C VAL A 49 17.68 2.75 -6.75
N LEU A 50 18.14 1.68 -6.08
CA LEU A 50 17.26 0.63 -5.59
C LEU A 50 16.25 1.14 -4.56
N LEU A 51 16.69 1.99 -3.62
CA LEU A 51 15.82 2.66 -2.64
C LEU A 51 14.82 3.61 -3.30
N GLY A 52 15.27 4.37 -4.30
CA GLY A 52 14.40 5.25 -5.09
C GLY A 52 13.31 4.47 -5.84
N LEU A 53 13.68 3.35 -6.46
CA LEU A 53 12.73 2.44 -7.09
C LEU A 53 11.75 1.84 -6.07
N GLY A 54 12.25 1.34 -4.94
CA GLY A 54 11.42 0.82 -3.84
C GLY A 54 10.41 1.86 -3.34
N PHE A 55 10.86 3.10 -3.17
CA PHE A 55 10.01 4.22 -2.77
C PHE A 55 8.89 4.51 -3.77
N ILE A 56 9.22 4.55 -5.07
CA ILE A 56 8.23 4.78 -6.14
C ILE A 56 7.21 3.63 -6.17
N VAL A 57 7.68 2.38 -6.04
CA VAL A 57 6.80 1.21 -5.99
C VAL A 57 5.85 1.28 -4.81
N CYS A 58 6.32 1.64 -3.62
CA CYS A 58 5.47 1.81 -2.46
C CYS A 58 4.45 2.95 -2.63
N LEU A 59 4.84 4.08 -3.22
CA LEU A 59 3.87 5.15 -3.52
C LEU A 59 2.81 4.71 -4.53
N ALA A 60 3.21 3.98 -5.56
CA ALA A 60 2.30 3.47 -6.58
C ALA A 60 1.32 2.45 -5.98
N LEU A 61 1.81 1.53 -5.16
CA LEU A 61 0.99 0.54 -4.46
C LEU A 61 0.03 1.21 -3.48
N GLY A 62 0.49 2.18 -2.68
CA GLY A 62 -0.35 2.92 -1.74
C GLY A 62 -1.45 3.74 -2.43
N TYR A 63 -1.22 4.15 -3.68
CA TYR A 63 -2.23 4.82 -4.49
C TYR A 63 -3.22 3.87 -5.17
N LEU A 64 -2.75 2.69 -5.62
CA LEU A 64 -3.55 1.72 -6.38
C LEU A 64 -4.33 0.74 -5.48
N MET A 65 -3.77 0.33 -4.33
CA MET A 65 -4.42 -0.58 -3.38
C MET A 65 -5.84 -0.15 -2.97
N PRO A 66 -6.11 1.14 -2.71
CA PRO A 66 -7.48 1.60 -2.46
C PRO A 66 -8.46 1.28 -3.59
N GLY A 67 -8.01 1.24 -4.84
CA GLY A 67 -8.83 0.80 -5.97
C GLY A 67 -9.10 -0.70 -5.98
N TRP A 68 -8.11 -1.51 -5.56
CA TRP A 68 -8.14 -2.97 -5.60
C TRP A 68 -8.73 -3.64 -4.36
N ALA A 69 -8.83 -2.92 -3.24
CA ALA A 69 -9.44 -3.44 -2.03
C ALA A 69 -10.91 -3.82 -2.31
N LEU A 70 -11.15 -5.13 -2.42
CA LEU A 70 -12.48 -5.72 -2.41
C LEU A 70 -13.09 -5.54 -1.02
N ASN A 71 -14.42 -5.40 -0.96
CA ASN A 71 -15.11 -5.25 0.30
C ASN A 71 -14.96 -6.54 1.13
N ASP A 72 -14.88 -6.44 2.47
CA ASP A 72 -14.75 -7.61 3.36
C ASP A 72 -15.84 -8.67 3.12
N GLU A 73 -17.03 -8.23 2.71
CA GLU A 73 -18.16 -9.10 2.37
C GLU A 73 -17.91 -9.94 1.11
N GLU A 74 -17.25 -9.37 0.09
CA GLU A 74 -16.90 -10.10 -1.14
C GLU A 74 -15.76 -11.11 -0.88
N GLU A 75 -14.81 -10.77 0.00
CA GLU A 75 -13.73 -11.68 0.38
C GLU A 75 -14.25 -12.83 1.26
N LYS A 76 -15.15 -12.54 2.21
CA LYS A 76 -15.88 -13.57 2.98
C LYS A 76 -16.76 -14.42 2.08
N ALA A 77 -17.50 -13.84 1.14
CA ALA A 77 -18.31 -14.58 0.18
C ALA A 77 -17.46 -15.51 -0.70
N LYS A 78 -16.31 -15.03 -1.20
CA LYS A 78 -15.36 -15.88 -1.95
C LYS A 78 -14.76 -17.00 -1.12
N ARG A 79 -14.45 -16.76 0.16
CA ARG A 79 -13.96 -17.81 1.07
C ARG A 79 -15.05 -18.80 1.44
N ALA A 80 -16.29 -18.34 1.63
CA ALA A 80 -17.44 -19.19 1.89
C ALA A 80 -17.77 -20.08 0.68
N TRP A 81 -17.58 -19.58 -0.54
CA TRP A 81 -17.80 -20.35 -1.77
C TRP A 81 -16.69 -21.37 -2.08
N ARG A 82 -15.50 -21.21 -1.48
CA ARG A 82 -14.39 -22.18 -1.59
C ARG A 82 -14.42 -23.27 -0.52
N LYS A 83 -15.36 -23.20 0.42
CA LYS A 83 -15.50 -24.14 1.54
C LYS A 83 -16.68 -25.07 1.27
#